data_AF-A0A5B2VWL9-F1
#
_entry.id   AF-A0A5B2VWL9-F1
#
_cell.length_a   1.000
_cell.length_b   1.000
_cell.length_c   1.000
_cell.angle_alpha   90.00
_cell.angle_beta   90.00
_cell.angle_gamma   90.00
#
_symmetry.space_group_name_H-M   'P 1'
#
loop_
_entity.id
_entity.type
_entity.pdbx_description
1 polymer ?
#
loop_
_entity_poly.entity_id
_entity_poly.type
_entity_poly.pdbx_seq_one_letter_code
_entity_poly.pdbx_strand_id
1 'polypeptide(L)'
;MRRKLLFLFMAAGALQAKAQQQPAPFQKGDRVVFVGNSITDGGHYHSYIWLYYMTRFPDRRITCLNAGIGGDVIGQIYDRLDADVLSKKPTVLTLTWGMNDTGYFEWYRADGKDTMQQRLQRSYHFYSLVEERLKKRSDIKKIFIGTSPYDETSKFNNKNLFPHKAEALTEVVAFQQQAAKKNGWAFVDFYQPMRAINQREQQRDSAYSLTPSDRIHPDNDGHMVMAYLFLKAQGLANQPVATIHIDASTKQVKQAANCKINAVAGNAGGISFTYLAQSLPYPLDTVPRAWGSHHAQAEALKVVPFMQEFNQEVLQVGGLHAGQYDLVMDGEKVGSYDAAQLSAGINLAENTRTPEYQQAIQIRELNEERWDIERRIRMYTWMQFDFLKGKGLLFKDDNASMDSVNASKDLFVSGNRDNYSRARYKTLRDAWQQEIDILTDKIYEINKPQLHKIAITAAR
;
A
#
# COMPACT_ATOMS: atom_id res chain seq x y z
N MET A 1 -73.33 -23.22 -15.55
CA MET A 1 -71.88 -23.55 -15.59
C MET A 1 -71.06 -22.28 -15.67
N ARG A 2 -70.36 -21.87 -14.60
CA ARG A 2 -69.34 -20.80 -14.64
C ARG A 2 -68.10 -21.30 -13.91
N ARG A 3 -67.05 -21.59 -14.68
CA ARG A 3 -65.73 -22.00 -14.18
C ARG A 3 -65.05 -20.80 -13.52
N LYS A 4 -64.65 -20.94 -12.26
CA LYS A 4 -63.70 -20.03 -11.59
C LYS A 4 -62.28 -20.53 -11.92
N LEU A 5 -61.48 -19.70 -12.58
CA LEU A 5 -60.04 -19.90 -12.73
C LEU A 5 -59.35 -19.23 -11.53
N LEU A 6 -58.67 -20.03 -10.69
CA LEU A 6 -57.71 -19.50 -9.72
C LEU A 6 -56.38 -19.22 -10.44
N PHE A 7 -55.89 -17.99 -10.35
CA PHE A 7 -54.50 -17.65 -10.68
C PHE A 7 -53.65 -17.78 -9.42
N LEU A 8 -52.72 -18.75 -9.42
CA LEU A 8 -51.62 -18.83 -8.47
C LEU A 8 -50.54 -17.82 -8.88
N PHE A 9 -50.28 -16.81 -8.06
CA PHE A 9 -49.07 -15.98 -8.19
C PHE A 9 -47.89 -16.76 -7.59
N MET A 10 -47.03 -17.32 -8.45
CA MET A 10 -45.69 -17.76 -8.04
C MET A 10 -44.82 -16.51 -7.84
N ALA A 11 -44.52 -16.19 -6.57
CA ALA A 11 -43.48 -15.22 -6.24
C ALA A 11 -42.11 -15.85 -6.55
N ALA A 12 -41.55 -15.51 -7.70
CA ALA A 12 -40.16 -15.81 -8.03
C ALA A 12 -39.25 -14.93 -7.16
N GLY A 13 -38.71 -15.51 -6.09
CA GLY A 13 -37.64 -14.89 -5.31
C GLY A 13 -36.38 -14.80 -6.17
N ALA A 14 -36.14 -13.63 -6.77
CA ALA A 14 -34.87 -13.34 -7.42
C ALA A 14 -33.78 -13.31 -6.34
N LEU A 15 -32.96 -14.36 -6.30
CA LEU A 15 -31.66 -14.33 -5.63
C LEU A 15 -30.83 -13.23 -6.30
N GLN A 16 -30.86 -12.02 -5.75
CA GLN A 16 -29.95 -10.97 -6.17
C GLN A 16 -28.52 -11.43 -5.85
N ALA A 17 -27.77 -11.81 -6.87
CA ALA A 17 -26.34 -12.06 -6.74
C ALA A 17 -25.68 -10.77 -6.25
N LYS A 18 -25.24 -10.74 -4.98
CA LYS A 18 -24.51 -9.58 -4.43
C LYS A 18 -23.23 -9.38 -5.25
N ALA A 19 -23.05 -8.20 -5.84
CA ALA A 19 -21.78 -7.84 -6.46
C ALA A 19 -20.66 -7.82 -5.40
N GLN A 20 -19.42 -8.09 -5.81
CA GLN A 20 -18.28 -7.99 -4.89
C GLN A 20 -18.10 -6.52 -4.49
N GLN A 21 -18.13 -6.24 -3.18
CA GLN A 21 -17.95 -4.90 -2.67
C GLN A 21 -16.49 -4.46 -2.88
N GLN A 22 -16.31 -3.24 -3.40
CA GLN A 22 -15.02 -2.56 -3.46
C GLN A 22 -14.77 -1.81 -2.13
N PRO A 23 -13.52 -1.66 -1.68
CA PRO A 23 -13.23 -0.87 -0.50
C PRO A 23 -13.58 0.59 -0.74
N ALA A 24 -14.15 1.27 0.26
CA ALA A 24 -14.27 2.73 0.21
C ALA A 24 -12.93 3.39 0.57
N PRO A 25 -12.68 4.64 0.14
CA PRO A 25 -11.59 5.43 0.68
C PRO A 25 -11.68 5.55 2.20
N PHE A 26 -10.53 5.54 2.87
CA PHE A 26 -10.47 5.77 4.31
C PHE A 26 -10.94 7.18 4.66
N GLN A 27 -11.49 7.31 5.86
CA GLN A 27 -12.11 8.51 6.39
C GLN A 27 -11.29 9.06 7.55
N LYS A 28 -11.47 10.35 7.86
CA LYS A 28 -10.79 11.00 8.99
C LYS A 28 -11.06 10.22 10.28
N GLY A 29 -9.99 9.92 11.02
CA GLY A 29 -10.04 9.15 12.26
C GLY A 29 -10.00 7.63 12.05
N ASP A 30 -9.97 7.12 10.82
CA ASP A 30 -9.86 5.68 10.60
C ASP A 30 -8.53 5.13 11.15
N ARG A 31 -8.63 4.00 11.84
CA ARG A 31 -7.52 3.16 12.29
C ARG A 31 -7.51 1.92 11.42
N VAL A 32 -6.61 1.88 10.44
CA VAL A 32 -6.51 0.86 9.42
C VAL A 32 -5.44 -0.14 9.82
N VAL A 33 -5.84 -1.33 10.28
CA VAL A 33 -4.89 -2.38 10.65
C VAL A 33 -4.70 -3.33 9.47
N PHE A 34 -3.47 -3.41 8.96
CA PHE A 34 -3.10 -4.29 7.87
C PHE A 34 -2.63 -5.64 8.41
N VAL A 35 -3.49 -6.66 8.36
CA VAL A 35 -3.20 -8.00 8.88
C VAL A 35 -2.68 -8.89 7.77
N GLY A 36 -1.53 -9.53 7.99
CA GLY A 36 -0.96 -10.48 7.06
C GLY A 36 0.24 -11.25 7.59
N ASN A 37 1.06 -11.74 6.65
CA ASN A 37 2.27 -12.51 6.91
C ASN A 37 3.54 -11.67 6.66
N SER A 38 4.66 -12.30 6.29
CA SER A 38 5.94 -11.64 5.98
C SER A 38 5.84 -10.53 4.93
N ILE A 39 4.97 -10.68 3.93
CA ILE A 39 4.75 -9.68 2.87
C ILE A 39 4.13 -8.40 3.45
N THR A 40 3.37 -8.52 4.53
CA THR A 40 2.83 -7.36 5.27
C THR A 40 3.79 -6.88 6.34
N ASP A 41 4.41 -7.82 7.04
CA ASP A 41 5.34 -7.54 8.12
C ASP A 41 6.51 -6.69 7.63
N GLY A 42 7.27 -7.19 6.65
CA GLY A 42 8.47 -6.56 6.11
C GLY A 42 8.25 -5.74 4.85
N GLY A 43 7.01 -5.67 4.38
CA GLY A 43 6.66 -4.92 3.19
C GLY A 43 6.30 -3.47 3.47
N HIS A 44 6.24 -2.70 2.38
CA HIS A 44 5.98 -1.26 2.43
C HIS A 44 4.60 -0.87 1.87
N TYR A 45 3.82 -1.79 1.30
CA TYR A 45 2.59 -1.42 0.59
C TYR A 45 1.59 -0.63 1.47
N HIS A 46 1.49 -0.97 2.76
CA HIS A 46 0.65 -0.24 3.72
C HIS A 46 1.20 1.15 4.05
N SER A 47 2.52 1.29 4.13
CA SER A 47 3.22 2.57 4.30
C SER A 47 3.03 3.47 3.07
N TYR A 48 3.11 2.91 1.86
CA TYR A 48 2.89 3.63 0.59
C TYR A 48 1.42 4.05 0.42
N ILE A 49 0.47 3.20 0.83
CA ILE A 49 -0.94 3.60 0.91
C ILE A 49 -1.09 4.76 1.89
N TRP A 50 -0.48 4.71 3.08
CA TRP A 50 -0.59 5.80 4.04
C TRP A 50 0.04 7.10 3.51
N LEU A 51 1.20 7.02 2.86
CA LEU A 51 1.88 8.15 2.22
C LEU A 51 0.97 8.85 1.20
N TYR A 52 0.16 8.09 0.45
CA TYR A 52 -0.83 8.67 -0.45
C TYR A 52 -1.88 9.46 0.32
N TYR A 53 -2.42 8.94 1.42
CA TYR A 53 -3.38 9.69 2.25
C TYR A 53 -2.74 10.90 2.93
N MET A 54 -1.49 10.81 3.36
CA MET A 54 -0.74 11.91 3.98
C MET A 54 -0.56 13.08 3.02
N THR A 55 -0.28 12.82 1.73
CA THR A 55 -0.01 13.86 0.73
C THR A 55 -1.27 14.31 -0.02
N ARG A 56 -2.17 13.37 -0.38
CA ARG A 56 -3.38 13.68 -1.15
C ARG A 56 -4.51 14.25 -0.31
N PHE A 57 -4.64 13.83 0.95
CA PHE A 57 -5.74 14.25 1.83
C PHE A 57 -5.20 14.82 3.14
N PRO A 58 -4.52 15.98 3.10
CA PRO A 58 -3.79 16.48 4.27
C PRO A 58 -4.69 16.77 5.48
N ASP A 59 -5.98 17.05 5.26
CA ASP A 59 -6.98 17.27 6.34
C ASP A 59 -7.67 15.98 6.82
N ARG A 60 -7.37 14.84 6.20
CA ARG A 60 -7.94 13.54 6.51
C ARG A 60 -6.94 12.67 7.24
N ARG A 61 -6.67 13.04 8.50
CA ARG A 61 -5.80 12.25 9.37
C ARG A 61 -6.36 10.84 9.60
N ILE A 62 -5.58 9.83 9.23
CA ILE A 62 -5.82 8.41 9.49
C ILE A 62 -4.62 7.82 10.25
N THR A 63 -4.76 6.60 10.74
CA THR A 63 -3.65 5.83 11.30
C THR A 63 -3.60 4.46 10.63
N CYS A 64 -2.52 4.18 9.91
CA CYS A 64 -2.26 2.83 9.41
C CYS A 64 -1.36 2.10 10.41
N LEU A 65 -1.67 0.83 10.69
CA LEU A 65 -0.89 -0.01 11.60
C LEU A 65 -0.56 -1.34 10.93
N ASN A 66 0.70 -1.71 10.98
CA ASN A 66 1.18 -3.01 10.53
C ASN A 66 0.83 -4.09 11.58
N ALA A 67 0.11 -5.11 11.13
CA ALA A 67 -0.13 -6.35 11.88
C ALA A 67 0.23 -7.58 11.03
N GLY A 68 1.26 -7.45 10.20
CA GLY A 68 1.95 -8.57 9.58
C GLY A 68 2.93 -9.22 10.55
N ILE A 69 3.07 -10.55 10.47
CA ILE A 69 4.12 -11.31 11.15
C ILE A 69 4.71 -12.34 10.19
N GLY A 70 6.03 -12.35 10.03
CA GLY A 70 6.74 -13.31 9.18
C GLY A 70 6.40 -14.76 9.51
N GLY A 71 6.13 -15.58 8.50
CA GLY A 71 5.81 -17.01 8.65
C GLY A 71 4.34 -17.35 8.93
N ASP A 72 3.50 -16.37 9.31
CA ASP A 72 2.10 -16.62 9.66
C ASP A 72 1.34 -17.37 8.54
N VAL A 73 0.65 -18.46 8.94
CA VAL A 73 -0.56 -18.95 8.28
C VAL A 73 -1.79 -18.38 9.01
N ILE A 74 -3.00 -18.54 8.46
CA ILE A 74 -4.21 -17.98 9.09
C ILE A 74 -4.47 -18.49 10.52
N GLY A 75 -3.94 -19.67 10.87
CA GLY A 75 -3.96 -20.19 12.24
C GLY A 75 -3.15 -19.35 13.23
N GLN A 76 -1.94 -18.89 12.86
CA GLN A 76 -1.16 -17.97 13.70
C GLN A 76 -1.80 -16.57 13.75
N ILE A 77 -2.41 -16.11 12.67
CA ILE A 77 -3.20 -14.87 12.69
C ILE A 77 -4.35 -14.99 13.71
N TYR A 78 -5.07 -16.11 13.71
CA TYR A 78 -6.11 -16.39 14.70
C TYR A 78 -5.56 -16.34 16.14
N ASP A 79 -4.42 -16.99 16.37
CA ASP A 79 -3.75 -17.06 17.67
C ASP A 79 -3.39 -15.69 18.26
N ARG A 80 -3.09 -14.69 17.41
CA ARG A 80 -2.73 -13.33 17.83
C ARG A 80 -3.83 -12.30 17.58
N LEU A 81 -5.01 -12.73 17.12
CA LEU A 81 -6.09 -11.83 16.69
C LEU A 81 -6.47 -10.85 17.80
N ASP A 82 -6.67 -11.30 19.04
CA ASP A 82 -7.06 -10.40 20.12
C ASP A 82 -5.90 -9.51 20.58
N ALA A 83 -4.73 -10.11 20.79
CA ALA A 83 -3.60 -9.47 21.44
C ALA A 83 -2.79 -8.53 20.53
N ASP A 84 -2.73 -8.78 19.22
CA ASP A 84 -1.95 -7.97 18.28
C ASP A 84 -2.81 -7.26 17.22
N VAL A 85 -3.99 -7.77 16.86
CA VAL A 85 -4.82 -7.14 15.82
C VAL A 85 -5.93 -6.28 16.44
N LEU A 86 -6.81 -6.87 17.24
CA LEU A 86 -7.97 -6.18 17.81
C LEU A 86 -7.58 -5.22 18.95
N SER A 87 -6.48 -5.49 19.65
CA SER A 87 -5.90 -4.59 20.65
C SER A 87 -5.52 -3.23 20.07
N LYS A 88 -5.21 -3.16 18.76
CA LYS A 88 -4.95 -1.91 18.03
C LYS A 88 -6.21 -1.07 17.77
N LYS A 89 -7.39 -1.56 18.17
CA LYS A 89 -8.70 -0.88 18.01
C LYS A 89 -8.94 -0.43 16.56
N PRO A 90 -8.94 -1.35 15.58
CA PRO A 90 -9.22 -1.00 14.18
C PRO A 90 -10.62 -0.42 14.02
N THR A 91 -10.77 0.58 13.15
CA THR A 91 -12.06 0.91 12.52
C THR A 91 -12.16 0.26 11.14
N VAL A 92 -11.00 -0.01 10.53
CA VAL A 92 -10.86 -0.79 9.31
C VAL A 92 -9.80 -1.86 9.53
N LEU A 93 -10.08 -3.07 9.07
CA LEU A 93 -9.16 -4.20 9.13
C LEU A 93 -9.01 -4.77 7.74
N THR A 94 -7.77 -4.84 7.26
CA THR A 94 -7.45 -5.64 6.07
C THR A 94 -6.98 -7.03 6.48
N LEU A 95 -7.29 -8.04 5.68
CA LEU A 95 -6.85 -9.41 5.92
C LEU A 95 -6.33 -10.05 4.62
N THR A 96 -5.06 -10.45 4.63
CA THR A 96 -4.43 -11.28 3.58
C THR A 96 -3.74 -12.48 4.22
N TRP A 97 -3.85 -13.64 3.59
CA TRP A 97 -3.11 -14.87 3.94
C TRP A 97 -2.98 -15.77 2.71
N GLY A 98 -2.30 -16.91 2.83
CA GLY A 98 -2.22 -17.92 1.76
C GLY A 98 -0.82 -18.29 1.34
N MET A 99 0.12 -17.34 1.36
CA MET A 99 1.49 -17.60 0.90
C MET A 99 2.18 -18.70 1.73
N ASN A 100 2.08 -18.66 3.06
CA ASN A 100 2.62 -19.71 3.93
C ASN A 100 1.66 -20.91 4.06
N ASP A 101 0.35 -20.68 3.96
CA ASP A 101 -0.67 -21.72 4.04
C ASP A 101 -0.49 -22.74 2.93
N THR A 102 -0.01 -22.29 1.76
CA THR A 102 0.26 -23.12 0.58
C THR A 102 1.56 -23.93 0.65
N GLY A 103 2.29 -23.92 1.76
CA GLY A 103 3.49 -24.75 1.94
C GLY A 103 4.65 -24.38 1.01
N TYR A 104 5.77 -25.09 1.13
CA TYR A 104 7.00 -24.80 0.40
C TYR A 104 7.68 -26.10 -0.04
N PHE A 105 8.62 -26.62 0.75
CA PHE A 105 9.41 -27.81 0.40
C PHE A 105 8.57 -29.08 0.23
N GLU A 106 7.36 -29.12 0.80
CA GLU A 106 6.42 -30.23 0.63
C GLU A 106 6.09 -30.48 -0.84
N TRP A 107 6.14 -29.45 -1.69
CA TRP A 107 5.89 -29.56 -3.13
C TRP A 107 6.91 -30.40 -3.91
N TYR A 108 8.08 -30.67 -3.33
CA TYR A 108 9.07 -31.57 -3.95
C TYR A 108 8.81 -33.05 -3.69
N ARG A 109 7.87 -33.37 -2.80
CA ARG A 109 7.59 -34.75 -2.40
C ARG A 109 6.48 -35.34 -3.27
N ALA A 110 6.47 -36.66 -3.39
CA ALA A 110 5.42 -37.39 -4.13
C ALA A 110 4.01 -37.15 -3.55
N ASP A 111 3.91 -36.96 -2.22
CA ASP A 111 2.68 -36.67 -1.48
C ASP A 111 2.41 -35.15 -1.33
N GLY A 112 3.10 -34.30 -2.09
CA GLY A 112 3.01 -32.85 -1.95
C GLY A 112 1.58 -32.30 -2.17
N LYS A 113 0.86 -32.84 -3.16
CA LYS A 113 -0.55 -32.46 -3.43
C LYS A 113 -1.48 -32.83 -2.27
N ASP A 114 -1.36 -34.04 -1.72
CA ASP A 114 -2.19 -34.48 -0.60
C ASP A 114 -1.87 -33.68 0.68
N THR A 115 -0.59 -33.44 0.93
CA THR A 115 -0.11 -32.58 2.03
C THR A 115 -0.68 -31.17 1.90
N MET A 116 -0.73 -30.63 0.68
CA MET A 116 -1.37 -29.35 0.42
C MET A 116 -2.87 -29.39 0.72
N GLN A 117 -3.61 -30.39 0.24
CA GLN A 117 -5.05 -30.44 0.52
C GLN A 117 -5.35 -30.46 2.02
N GLN A 118 -4.55 -31.16 2.83
CA GLN A 118 -4.66 -31.14 4.30
C GLN A 118 -4.33 -29.76 4.89
N ARG A 119 -3.28 -29.09 4.40
CA ARG A 119 -2.92 -27.73 4.81
C ARG A 119 -4.01 -26.71 4.48
N LEU A 120 -4.64 -26.80 3.30
CA LEU A 120 -5.74 -25.91 2.91
C LEU A 120 -6.99 -26.18 3.75
N GLN A 121 -7.34 -27.44 4.02
CA GLN A 121 -8.43 -27.78 4.93
C GLN A 121 -8.20 -27.15 6.32
N ARG A 122 -6.97 -27.26 6.86
CA ARG A 122 -6.60 -26.61 8.11
C ARG A 122 -6.68 -25.08 8.01
N SER A 123 -6.20 -24.48 6.93
CA SER A 123 -6.28 -23.04 6.67
C SER A 123 -7.75 -22.57 6.70
N TYR A 124 -8.64 -23.24 5.98
CA TYR A 124 -10.06 -22.90 5.93
C TYR A 124 -10.78 -23.12 7.26
N HIS A 125 -10.36 -24.11 8.06
CA HIS A 125 -10.85 -24.28 9.42
C HIS A 125 -10.45 -23.10 10.33
N PHE A 126 -9.18 -22.71 10.36
CA PHE A 126 -8.77 -21.55 11.17
C PHE A 126 -9.36 -20.24 10.66
N TYR A 127 -9.53 -20.11 9.34
CA TYR A 127 -10.27 -19.01 8.75
C TYR A 127 -11.70 -18.94 9.29
N SER A 128 -12.44 -20.05 9.41
CA SER A 128 -13.82 -19.99 9.92
C SER A 128 -13.87 -19.43 11.36
N LEU A 129 -12.86 -19.73 12.18
CA LEU A 129 -12.73 -19.14 13.52
C LEU A 129 -12.48 -17.63 13.45
N VAL A 130 -11.59 -17.17 12.55
CA VAL A 130 -11.38 -15.72 12.32
C VAL A 130 -12.65 -15.05 11.78
N GLU A 131 -13.33 -15.67 10.83
CA GLU A 131 -14.59 -15.22 10.23
C GLU A 131 -15.64 -14.99 11.33
N GLU A 132 -15.83 -15.97 12.23
CA GLU A 132 -16.76 -15.85 13.36
C GLU A 132 -16.44 -14.68 14.29
N ARG A 133 -15.15 -14.45 14.59
CA ARG A 133 -14.72 -13.32 15.42
C ARG A 133 -14.99 -11.99 14.71
N LEU A 134 -14.68 -11.88 13.42
CA LEU A 134 -14.87 -10.65 12.64
C LEU A 134 -16.35 -10.32 12.38
N LYS A 135 -17.21 -11.33 12.21
CA LYS A 135 -18.67 -11.13 12.06
C LYS A 135 -19.30 -10.49 13.30
N LYS A 136 -18.76 -10.74 14.49
CA LYS A 136 -19.21 -10.12 15.75
C LYS A 136 -18.79 -8.65 15.91
N ARG A 137 -17.99 -8.12 14.98
CA ARG A 137 -17.40 -6.77 15.06
C ARG A 137 -17.98 -5.82 14.02
N SER A 138 -19.27 -5.51 14.08
CA SER A 138 -19.91 -4.58 13.13
C SER A 138 -19.29 -3.17 13.17
N ASP A 139 -18.57 -2.84 14.23
CA ASP A 139 -17.77 -1.62 14.42
C ASP A 139 -16.54 -1.53 13.49
N ILE A 140 -16.11 -2.65 12.91
CA ILE A 140 -14.94 -2.74 12.03
C ILE A 140 -15.40 -2.96 10.58
N LYS A 141 -14.92 -2.13 9.64
CA LYS A 141 -15.00 -2.40 8.19
C LYS A 141 -13.94 -3.42 7.78
N LYS A 142 -14.31 -4.44 7.01
CA LYS A 142 -13.37 -5.51 6.59
C LYS A 142 -13.04 -5.37 5.11
N ILE A 143 -11.76 -5.48 4.79
CA ILE A 143 -11.24 -5.51 3.42
C ILE A 143 -10.37 -6.75 3.28
N PHE A 144 -10.81 -7.72 2.49
CA PHE A 144 -9.98 -8.87 2.16
C PHE A 144 -9.05 -8.49 1.03
N ILE A 145 -7.82 -8.99 1.10
CA ILE A 145 -6.82 -8.76 0.07
C ILE A 145 -6.41 -10.14 -0.46
N GLY A 146 -6.67 -10.40 -1.73
CA GLY A 146 -6.05 -11.51 -2.45
C GLY A 146 -4.54 -11.27 -2.47
N THR A 147 -3.78 -12.13 -1.81
CA THR A 147 -2.33 -11.96 -1.61
C THR A 147 -1.56 -11.78 -2.93
N SER A 148 -0.40 -11.10 -2.88
CA SER A 148 0.51 -11.05 -4.04
C SER A 148 0.94 -12.45 -4.46
N PRO A 149 1.24 -12.67 -5.75
CA PRO A 149 1.48 -14.00 -6.28
C PRO A 149 2.83 -14.57 -5.87
N TYR A 150 2.92 -15.90 -5.95
CA TYR A 150 4.19 -16.61 -6.01
C TYR A 150 4.59 -16.73 -7.50
N ASP A 151 5.79 -16.24 -7.85
CA ASP A 151 6.25 -16.19 -9.23
C ASP A 151 6.94 -17.50 -9.65
N GLU A 152 6.15 -18.45 -10.13
CA GLU A 152 6.63 -19.73 -10.66
C GLU A 152 7.25 -19.61 -12.07
N THR A 153 7.07 -18.48 -12.77
CA THR A 153 7.36 -18.37 -14.21
C THR A 153 8.66 -17.63 -14.52
N SER A 154 9.14 -16.78 -13.63
CA SER A 154 10.41 -16.08 -13.84
C SER A 154 11.61 -17.02 -13.88
N LYS A 155 12.63 -16.69 -14.68
CA LYS A 155 13.85 -17.47 -14.89
C LYS A 155 15.10 -16.87 -14.21
N PHE A 156 14.95 -15.92 -13.28
CA PHE A 156 16.09 -15.25 -12.63
C PHE A 156 17.01 -16.22 -11.84
N ASN A 157 16.47 -17.32 -11.29
CA ASN A 157 17.24 -18.43 -10.72
C ASN A 157 16.37 -19.70 -10.60
N ASN A 158 16.93 -20.84 -10.18
CA ASN A 158 16.15 -22.07 -9.91
C ASN A 158 15.90 -22.31 -8.40
N LYS A 159 16.19 -21.32 -7.55
CA LYS A 159 15.98 -21.44 -6.10
C LYS A 159 14.51 -21.21 -5.78
N ASN A 160 14.03 -21.87 -4.72
CA ASN A 160 12.66 -21.76 -4.21
C ASN A 160 11.57 -21.97 -5.28
N LEU A 161 11.87 -22.75 -6.33
CA LEU A 161 10.90 -23.09 -7.36
C LEU A 161 10.04 -24.27 -6.88
N PHE A 162 8.93 -23.98 -6.22
CA PHE A 162 7.96 -24.95 -5.71
C PHE A 162 6.87 -25.23 -6.76
N PRO A 163 6.83 -26.41 -7.38
CA PRO A 163 5.86 -26.73 -8.41
C PRO A 163 4.43 -26.70 -7.86
N HIS A 164 3.46 -26.24 -8.65
CA HIS A 164 2.02 -26.17 -8.29
C HIS A 164 1.65 -25.21 -7.16
N LYS A 165 2.62 -24.53 -6.55
CA LYS A 165 2.33 -23.55 -5.48
C LYS A 165 1.49 -22.38 -6.00
N ALA A 166 1.70 -21.92 -7.23
CA ALA A 166 0.87 -20.86 -7.81
C ALA A 166 -0.59 -21.30 -8.00
N GLU A 167 -0.83 -22.56 -8.36
CA GLU A 167 -2.17 -23.15 -8.50
C GLU A 167 -2.90 -23.18 -7.14
N ALA A 168 -2.23 -23.69 -6.10
CA ALA A 168 -2.79 -23.70 -4.75
C ALA A 168 -3.08 -22.29 -4.21
N LEU A 169 -2.22 -21.31 -4.55
CA LEU A 169 -2.46 -19.92 -4.16
C LEU A 169 -3.65 -19.30 -4.92
N THR A 170 -3.91 -19.72 -6.16
CA THR A 170 -5.11 -19.34 -6.90
C THR A 170 -6.38 -19.83 -6.18
N GLU A 171 -6.39 -21.07 -5.65
CA GLU A 171 -7.51 -21.61 -4.87
C GLU A 171 -7.78 -20.78 -3.61
N VAL A 172 -6.73 -20.41 -2.86
CA VAL A 172 -6.86 -19.59 -1.65
C VAL A 172 -7.40 -18.20 -1.96
N VAL A 173 -6.93 -17.55 -3.02
CA VAL A 173 -7.42 -16.22 -3.42
C VAL A 173 -8.88 -16.28 -3.87
N ALA A 174 -9.27 -17.33 -4.60
CA ALA A 174 -10.67 -17.56 -4.96
C ALA A 174 -11.55 -17.77 -3.72
N PHE A 175 -11.07 -18.54 -2.74
CA PHE A 175 -11.74 -18.73 -1.46
C PHE A 175 -11.91 -17.40 -0.71
N GLN A 176 -10.86 -16.59 -0.61
CA GLN A 176 -10.89 -15.25 0.01
C GLN A 176 -11.95 -14.35 -0.62
N GLN A 177 -11.99 -14.29 -1.95
CA GLN A 177 -12.98 -13.49 -2.68
C GLN A 177 -14.41 -13.98 -2.42
N GLN A 178 -14.64 -15.29 -2.48
CA GLN A 178 -15.96 -15.87 -2.20
C GLN A 178 -16.40 -15.62 -0.75
N ALA A 179 -15.49 -15.72 0.21
CA ALA A 179 -15.79 -15.48 1.60
C ALA A 179 -16.07 -14.00 1.90
N ALA A 180 -15.33 -13.08 1.26
CA ALA A 180 -15.63 -11.65 1.32
C ALA A 180 -17.02 -11.35 0.74
N LYS A 181 -17.33 -11.89 -0.45
CA LYS A 181 -18.64 -11.77 -1.11
C LYS A 181 -19.77 -12.28 -0.21
N LYS A 182 -19.62 -13.47 0.36
CA LYS A 182 -20.59 -14.13 1.24
C LYS A 182 -20.93 -13.25 2.45
N ASN A 183 -19.93 -12.61 3.05
CA ASN A 183 -20.11 -11.77 4.24
C ASN A 183 -20.43 -10.31 3.94
N GLY A 184 -20.47 -9.90 2.66
CA GLY A 184 -20.62 -8.48 2.29
C GLY A 184 -19.42 -7.64 2.75
N TRP A 185 -18.22 -8.21 2.69
CA TRP A 185 -16.97 -7.51 2.96
C TRP A 185 -16.30 -7.10 1.65
N ALA A 186 -15.52 -6.02 1.71
CA ALA A 186 -14.80 -5.55 0.55
C ALA A 186 -13.67 -6.53 0.16
N PHE A 187 -13.29 -6.54 -1.11
CA PHE A 187 -12.18 -7.35 -1.61
C PHE A 187 -11.30 -6.54 -2.56
N VAL A 188 -9.99 -6.67 -2.43
CA VAL A 188 -8.96 -6.12 -3.31
C VAL A 188 -8.12 -7.27 -3.83
N ASP A 189 -7.86 -7.32 -5.13
CA ASP A 189 -7.04 -8.38 -5.73
C ASP A 189 -5.63 -7.86 -6.05
N PHE A 190 -4.61 -8.37 -5.36
CA PHE A 190 -3.22 -8.20 -5.80
C PHE A 190 -2.75 -9.35 -6.70
N TYR A 191 -3.35 -10.53 -6.55
CA TYR A 191 -2.88 -11.75 -7.18
C TYR A 191 -2.95 -11.69 -8.71
N GLN A 192 -4.15 -11.48 -9.28
CA GLN A 192 -4.31 -11.53 -10.74
C GLN A 192 -3.58 -10.39 -11.45
N PRO A 193 -3.69 -9.11 -11.01
CA PRO A 193 -3.03 -8.01 -11.72
C PRO A 193 -1.50 -8.12 -11.67
N MET A 194 -0.91 -8.53 -10.55
CA MET A 194 0.53 -8.71 -10.45
C MET A 194 1.03 -9.91 -11.28
N ARG A 195 0.26 -11.00 -11.36
CA ARG A 195 0.59 -12.11 -12.29
C ARG A 195 0.60 -11.64 -13.75
N ALA A 196 -0.40 -10.84 -14.13
CA ALA A 196 -0.48 -10.30 -15.49
C ALA A 196 0.71 -9.37 -15.80
N ILE A 197 1.15 -8.55 -14.83
CA ILE A 197 2.35 -7.72 -14.96
C ILE A 197 3.60 -8.59 -15.13
N ASN A 198 3.82 -9.57 -14.24
CA ASN A 198 4.96 -10.50 -14.34
C ASN A 198 4.98 -11.19 -15.70
N GLN A 199 3.86 -11.76 -16.14
CA GLN A 199 3.77 -12.44 -17.44
C GLN A 199 4.08 -11.50 -18.61
N ARG A 200 3.54 -10.27 -18.59
CA ARG A 200 3.75 -9.27 -19.64
C ARG A 200 5.22 -8.87 -19.75
N GLU A 201 5.86 -8.54 -18.63
CA GLU A 201 7.26 -8.12 -18.64
C GLU A 201 8.23 -9.30 -18.87
N GLN A 202 7.85 -10.52 -18.44
CA GLN A 202 8.63 -11.73 -18.72
C GLN A 202 8.73 -12.09 -20.20
N GLN A 203 7.81 -11.59 -21.05
CA GLN A 203 7.96 -11.71 -22.50
C GLN A 203 9.11 -10.86 -23.06
N ARG A 204 9.52 -9.80 -22.35
CA ARG A 204 10.61 -8.89 -22.74
C ARG A 204 11.90 -9.27 -22.05
N ASP A 205 11.84 -9.57 -20.76
CA ASP A 205 12.94 -10.05 -19.95
C ASP A 205 12.50 -11.24 -19.12
N SER A 206 12.92 -12.45 -19.51
CA SER A 206 12.51 -13.68 -18.82
C SER A 206 12.96 -13.77 -17.35
N ALA A 207 13.90 -12.93 -16.91
CA ALA A 207 14.32 -12.83 -15.52
C ALA A 207 13.48 -11.82 -14.71
N TYR A 208 12.62 -11.03 -15.34
CA TYR A 208 11.77 -10.07 -14.65
C TYR A 208 10.88 -10.74 -13.61
N SER A 209 10.75 -10.11 -12.45
CA SER A 209 9.80 -10.47 -11.41
C SER A 209 9.58 -9.28 -10.49
N LEU A 210 8.33 -9.07 -10.08
CA LEU A 210 8.02 -8.20 -8.93
C LEU A 210 8.50 -8.79 -7.59
N THR A 211 8.97 -10.04 -7.58
CA THR A 211 9.50 -10.79 -6.42
C THR A 211 10.90 -11.35 -6.72
N PRO A 212 11.89 -10.50 -7.05
CA PRO A 212 13.12 -10.90 -7.76
C PRO A 212 14.10 -11.77 -6.96
N SER A 213 14.02 -11.81 -5.63
CA SER A 213 14.98 -12.54 -4.81
C SER A 213 14.61 -14.00 -4.60
N ASP A 214 13.32 -14.28 -4.36
CA ASP A 214 12.87 -15.59 -3.87
C ASP A 214 11.51 -16.06 -4.37
N ARG A 215 10.90 -15.33 -5.33
CA ARG A 215 9.58 -15.61 -5.92
C ARG A 215 8.39 -15.36 -4.99
N ILE A 216 8.64 -14.89 -3.77
CA ILE A 216 7.64 -14.81 -2.69
C ILE A 216 7.45 -13.37 -2.24
N HIS A 217 8.54 -12.68 -1.91
CA HIS A 217 8.51 -11.35 -1.30
C HIS A 217 8.67 -10.27 -2.36
N PRO A 218 7.67 -9.38 -2.54
CA PRO A 218 7.81 -8.25 -3.44
C PRO A 218 8.90 -7.29 -2.97
N ASP A 219 9.59 -6.68 -3.91
CA ASP A 219 10.53 -5.61 -3.61
C ASP A 219 9.80 -4.25 -3.47
N ASN A 220 10.51 -3.13 -3.30
CA ASN A 220 9.86 -1.82 -3.11
C ASN A 220 8.94 -1.45 -4.30
N ASP A 221 9.34 -1.76 -5.54
CA ASP A 221 8.51 -1.55 -6.73
C ASP A 221 7.25 -2.44 -6.72
N GLY A 222 7.39 -3.71 -6.34
CA GLY A 222 6.29 -4.64 -6.14
C GLY A 222 5.30 -4.18 -5.07
N HIS A 223 5.80 -3.64 -3.96
CA HIS A 223 4.96 -3.03 -2.93
C HIS A 223 4.27 -1.74 -3.40
N MET A 224 4.90 -0.97 -4.30
CA MET A 224 4.27 0.20 -4.91
C MET A 224 3.17 -0.20 -5.90
N VAL A 225 3.34 -1.29 -6.66
CA VAL A 225 2.26 -1.88 -7.48
C VAL A 225 1.08 -2.31 -6.60
N MET A 226 1.34 -2.97 -5.46
CA MET A 226 0.28 -3.33 -4.50
C MET A 226 -0.46 -2.09 -3.96
N ALA A 227 0.28 -1.03 -3.60
CA ALA A 227 -0.32 0.22 -3.15
C ALA A 227 -1.19 0.87 -4.24
N TYR A 228 -0.70 0.92 -5.48
CA TYR A 228 -1.46 1.37 -6.65
C TYR A 228 -2.77 0.59 -6.83
N LEU A 229 -2.72 -0.74 -6.79
CA LEU A 229 -3.90 -1.59 -6.95
C LEU A 229 -4.91 -1.37 -5.82
N PHE A 230 -4.45 -1.20 -4.58
CA PHE A 230 -5.31 -0.92 -3.45
C PHE A 230 -6.01 0.44 -3.57
N LEU A 231 -5.26 1.50 -3.88
CA LEU A 231 -5.80 2.85 -4.08
C LEU A 231 -6.78 2.88 -5.27
N LYS A 232 -6.49 2.13 -6.33
CA LYS A 232 -7.38 1.98 -7.49
C LYS A 232 -8.68 1.27 -7.12
N ALA A 233 -8.61 0.21 -6.32
CA ALA A 233 -9.79 -0.46 -5.79
C ALA A 233 -10.62 0.45 -4.87
N GLN A 234 -10.00 1.43 -4.21
CA GLN A 234 -10.71 2.47 -3.45
C GLN A 234 -11.41 3.53 -4.33
N GLY A 235 -11.27 3.44 -5.66
CA GLY A 235 -11.85 4.42 -6.59
C GLY A 235 -11.14 5.77 -6.59
N LEU A 236 -9.86 5.81 -6.19
CA LEU A 236 -9.08 7.04 -6.07
C LEU A 236 -8.32 7.41 -7.35
N ALA A 237 -8.40 6.57 -8.39
CA ALA A 237 -7.78 6.82 -9.68
C ALA A 237 -8.44 8.00 -10.41
N ASN A 238 -7.67 8.68 -11.26
CA ASN A 238 -8.04 9.81 -12.11
C ASN A 238 -8.50 11.04 -11.33
N GLN A 239 -8.01 11.21 -10.09
CA GLN A 239 -8.14 12.41 -9.29
C GLN A 239 -6.81 13.17 -9.32
N PRO A 240 -6.71 14.30 -10.05
CA PRO A 240 -5.45 15.03 -10.16
C PRO A 240 -5.01 15.58 -8.78
N VAL A 241 -3.70 15.80 -8.63
CA VAL A 241 -3.13 16.62 -7.55
C VAL A 241 -3.69 18.03 -7.68
N ALA A 242 -3.55 18.60 -8.88
CA ALA A 242 -4.15 19.86 -9.28
C ALA A 242 -4.20 19.97 -10.80
N THR A 243 -5.04 20.87 -11.31
CA THR A 243 -5.03 21.26 -12.73
C THR A 243 -5.09 22.77 -12.82
N ILE A 244 -4.12 23.36 -13.52
CA ILE A 244 -3.92 24.78 -13.67
C ILE A 244 -3.87 25.07 -15.18
N HIS A 245 -4.81 25.85 -15.69
CA HIS A 245 -4.78 26.33 -17.07
C HIS A 245 -4.93 27.85 -17.08
N ILE A 246 -3.90 28.54 -17.57
CA ILE A 246 -3.86 30.00 -17.69
C ILE A 246 -3.59 30.38 -19.13
N ASP A 247 -4.28 31.42 -19.61
CA ASP A 247 -3.97 32.06 -20.88
C ASP A 247 -3.15 33.32 -20.63
N ALA A 248 -1.89 33.31 -21.06
CA ALA A 248 -0.94 34.40 -20.81
C ALA A 248 -1.28 35.69 -21.56
N SER A 249 -1.94 35.58 -22.72
CA SER A 249 -2.32 36.73 -23.54
C SER A 249 -3.47 37.52 -22.92
N THR A 250 -4.44 36.82 -22.33
CA THR A 250 -5.64 37.41 -21.73
C THR A 250 -5.57 37.52 -20.20
N LYS A 251 -4.55 36.91 -19.57
CA LYS A 251 -4.38 36.80 -18.11
C LYS A 251 -5.53 36.08 -17.40
N GLN A 252 -6.27 35.26 -18.14
CA GLN A 252 -7.42 34.52 -17.60
C GLN A 252 -7.00 33.15 -17.10
N VAL A 253 -7.49 32.79 -15.92
CA VAL A 253 -7.48 31.41 -15.44
C VAL A 253 -8.63 30.67 -16.14
N LYS A 254 -8.29 29.78 -17.08
CA LYS A 254 -9.25 28.96 -17.82
C LYS A 254 -9.72 27.77 -17.00
N GLN A 255 -8.84 27.22 -16.15
CA GLN A 255 -9.16 26.11 -15.27
C GLN A 255 -8.30 26.18 -13.99
N ALA A 256 -8.93 25.89 -12.85
CA ALA A 256 -8.28 25.67 -11.57
C ALA A 256 -9.04 24.57 -10.83
N ALA A 257 -8.48 23.36 -10.78
CA ALA A 257 -9.06 22.21 -10.09
C ALA A 257 -8.16 21.78 -8.95
N ASN A 258 -8.75 21.52 -7.78
CA ASN A 258 -8.05 21.16 -6.53
C ASN A 258 -6.96 22.18 -6.10
N CYS A 259 -7.10 23.43 -6.50
CA CYS A 259 -6.18 24.51 -6.17
C CYS A 259 -6.87 25.89 -6.23
N LYS A 260 -6.18 26.92 -5.76
CA LYS A 260 -6.54 28.33 -5.94
C LYS A 260 -5.42 29.05 -6.69
N ILE A 261 -5.81 29.82 -7.72
CA ILE A 261 -4.90 30.66 -8.51
C ILE A 261 -5.31 32.11 -8.35
N ASN A 262 -4.38 32.95 -7.88
CA ASN A 262 -4.63 34.38 -7.67
C ASN A 262 -3.47 35.23 -8.24
N ALA A 263 -3.68 36.55 -8.29
CA ALA A 263 -2.64 37.53 -8.63
C ALA A 263 -1.96 37.27 -9.98
N VAL A 264 -2.74 36.88 -11.00
CA VAL A 264 -2.23 36.66 -12.36
C VAL A 264 -1.77 37.99 -12.98
N ALA A 265 -0.49 38.09 -13.30
CA ALA A 265 0.14 39.28 -13.85
C ALA A 265 1.18 38.92 -14.91
N GLY A 266 1.36 39.77 -15.92
CA GLY A 266 2.25 39.53 -17.06
C GLY A 266 1.56 39.74 -18.40
N ASN A 267 2.08 39.09 -19.45
CA ASN A 267 1.56 39.07 -20.82
C ASN A 267 2.13 37.86 -21.59
N ALA A 268 1.97 37.83 -22.93
CA ALA A 268 2.45 36.75 -23.78
C ALA A 268 3.97 36.53 -23.78
N GLY A 269 4.79 37.49 -23.30
CA GLY A 269 6.24 37.32 -23.11
C GLY A 269 6.64 36.74 -21.75
N GLY A 270 5.68 36.51 -20.85
CA GLY A 270 5.92 35.95 -19.52
C GLY A 270 4.80 36.26 -18.54
N ILE A 271 4.51 35.32 -17.65
CA ILE A 271 3.38 35.40 -16.70
C ILE A 271 3.80 34.96 -15.30
N SER A 272 3.15 35.51 -14.29
CA SER A 272 3.31 35.14 -12.90
C SER A 272 1.97 35.09 -12.19
N PHE A 273 1.86 34.26 -11.16
CA PHE A 273 0.65 34.08 -10.38
C PHE A 273 1.01 33.42 -9.04
N THR A 274 0.05 33.37 -8.13
CA THR A 274 0.15 32.58 -6.90
C THR A 274 -0.67 31.31 -7.04
N TYR A 275 -0.15 30.22 -6.50
CA TYR A 275 -0.72 28.88 -6.55
C TYR A 275 -0.78 28.30 -5.14
N LEU A 276 -1.97 27.85 -4.74
CA LEU A 276 -2.18 27.08 -3.51
C LEU A 276 -2.91 25.79 -3.86
N ALA A 277 -2.22 24.66 -3.80
CA ALA A 277 -2.82 23.35 -3.95
C ALA A 277 -3.69 22.98 -2.73
N GLN A 278 -4.58 21.98 -2.89
CA GLN A 278 -5.25 21.31 -1.75
C GLN A 278 -4.59 19.97 -1.40
N SER A 279 -3.65 19.52 -2.22
CA SER A 279 -2.95 18.24 -2.12
C SER A 279 -1.51 18.40 -2.58
N LEU A 280 -0.59 17.65 -1.97
CA LEU A 280 0.79 17.54 -2.43
C LEU A 280 0.92 16.46 -3.52
N PRO A 281 1.93 16.55 -4.40
CA PRO A 281 2.31 15.43 -5.27
C PRO A 281 2.76 14.22 -4.44
N TYR A 282 2.58 13.02 -4.99
CA TYR A 282 3.06 11.79 -4.37
C TYR A 282 4.57 11.64 -4.60
N PRO A 283 5.40 11.56 -3.53
CA PRO A 283 6.85 11.50 -3.62
C PRO A 283 7.30 10.04 -3.79
N LEU A 284 7.90 9.72 -4.94
CA LEU A 284 8.39 8.37 -5.23
C LEU A 284 9.85 8.23 -4.80
N ASP A 285 10.16 7.17 -4.06
CA ASP A 285 11.53 6.86 -3.68
C ASP A 285 12.34 6.25 -4.82
N THR A 286 13.54 6.77 -5.03
CA THR A 286 14.51 6.29 -6.03
C THR A 286 15.61 5.43 -5.42
N VAL A 287 15.56 5.19 -4.10
CA VAL A 287 16.49 4.32 -3.39
C VAL A 287 15.82 2.95 -3.13
N PRO A 288 16.47 1.83 -3.50
CA PRO A 288 16.07 0.51 -3.01
C PRO A 288 16.32 0.42 -1.50
N ARG A 289 15.24 0.25 -0.72
CA ARG A 289 15.27 0.23 0.75
C ARG A 289 15.02 -1.16 1.29
N ALA A 290 15.63 -1.44 2.43
CA ALA A 290 15.78 -2.75 3.06
C ALA A 290 16.91 -3.60 2.47
N TRP A 291 17.46 -4.46 3.34
CA TRP A 291 18.56 -5.35 2.98
C TRP A 291 18.10 -6.38 1.95
N GLY A 292 18.82 -6.47 0.82
CA GLY A 292 18.53 -7.42 -0.26
C GLY A 292 17.56 -6.90 -1.32
N SER A 293 17.05 -5.68 -1.17
CA SER A 293 16.27 -5.00 -2.21
C SER A 293 17.13 -4.59 -3.40
N HIS A 294 16.59 -4.78 -4.59
CA HIS A 294 17.20 -4.53 -5.89
C HIS A 294 16.54 -3.35 -6.60
N HIS A 295 15.24 -3.12 -6.41
CA HIS A 295 14.46 -2.12 -7.14
C HIS A 295 13.85 -1.09 -6.20
N ALA A 296 13.92 0.18 -6.60
CA ALA A 296 13.33 1.28 -5.84
C ALA A 296 11.81 1.42 -6.07
N GLN A 297 11.11 2.10 -5.16
CA GLN A 297 9.67 2.38 -5.28
C GLN A 297 9.29 2.99 -6.64
N ALA A 298 10.09 3.94 -7.15
CA ALA A 298 9.88 4.64 -8.41
C ALA A 298 9.91 3.71 -9.64
N GLU A 299 10.50 2.52 -9.54
CA GLU A 299 10.56 1.59 -10.68
C GLU A 299 9.20 1.00 -11.04
N ALA A 300 8.23 1.03 -10.12
CA ALA A 300 6.85 0.63 -10.40
C ALA A 300 6.21 1.45 -11.54
N LEU A 301 6.69 2.67 -11.79
CA LEU A 301 6.22 3.50 -12.90
C LEU A 301 6.43 2.86 -14.27
N LYS A 302 7.38 1.93 -14.39
CA LYS A 302 7.63 1.20 -15.65
C LYS A 302 6.50 0.22 -15.98
N VAL A 303 5.73 -0.20 -14.98
CA VAL A 303 4.78 -1.32 -15.13
C VAL A 303 3.32 -0.97 -14.78
N VAL A 304 3.09 0.13 -14.06
CA VAL A 304 1.75 0.68 -13.80
C VAL A 304 1.68 2.18 -14.12
N PRO A 305 0.54 2.68 -14.63
CA PRO A 305 0.37 4.09 -15.01
C PRO A 305 0.10 5.00 -13.78
N PHE A 306 0.92 4.90 -12.74
CA PHE A 306 0.68 5.61 -11.48
C PHE A 306 0.75 7.13 -11.66
N MET A 307 1.68 7.63 -12.47
CA MET A 307 1.75 9.07 -12.75
C MET A 307 0.47 9.57 -13.38
N GLN A 308 -0.05 8.87 -14.39
CA GLN A 308 -1.24 9.26 -15.14
C GLN A 308 -2.51 9.16 -14.28
N GLU A 309 -2.65 8.09 -13.49
CA GLU A 309 -3.88 7.84 -12.74
C GLU A 309 -3.90 8.50 -11.35
N PHE A 310 -2.75 8.78 -10.72
CA PHE A 310 -2.71 9.23 -9.33
C PHE A 310 -1.86 10.46 -9.09
N ASN A 311 -0.95 10.83 -9.98
CA ASN A 311 0.06 11.86 -9.71
C ASN A 311 0.16 12.92 -10.82
N GLN A 312 -0.98 13.49 -11.17
CA GLN A 312 -1.10 14.57 -12.16
C GLN A 312 -1.25 15.93 -11.46
N GLU A 313 -0.19 16.74 -11.49
CA GLU A 313 -0.20 18.15 -11.09
C GLU A 313 0.06 19.02 -12.32
N VAL A 314 -0.98 19.21 -13.14
CA VAL A 314 -0.80 19.71 -14.52
C VAL A 314 -0.82 21.24 -14.55
N LEU A 315 0.26 21.83 -15.04
CA LEU A 315 0.38 23.26 -15.36
C LEU A 315 0.36 23.45 -16.88
N GLN A 316 -0.70 24.10 -17.37
CA GLN A 316 -0.87 24.49 -18.76
C GLN A 316 -0.91 26.02 -18.88
N VAL A 317 -0.04 26.57 -19.72
CA VAL A 317 0.00 28.01 -20.02
C VAL A 317 -0.03 28.24 -21.52
N GLY A 318 -1.20 28.60 -22.02
CA GLY A 318 -1.42 28.98 -23.42
C GLY A 318 -1.15 30.46 -23.66
N GLY A 319 -1.09 30.87 -24.94
CA GLY A 319 -0.97 32.28 -25.33
C GLY A 319 0.39 32.94 -25.08
N LEU A 320 1.42 32.15 -24.77
CA LEU A 320 2.81 32.61 -24.76
C LEU A 320 3.33 32.77 -26.19
N HIS A 321 4.24 33.72 -26.41
CA HIS A 321 5.00 33.81 -27.65
C HIS A 321 5.89 32.57 -27.80
N ALA A 322 6.14 32.15 -29.04
CA ALA A 322 7.09 31.07 -29.31
C ALA A 322 8.47 31.42 -28.72
N GLY A 323 9.05 30.49 -27.97
CA GLY A 323 10.32 30.70 -27.27
C GLY A 323 10.54 29.69 -26.14
N GLN A 324 11.68 29.82 -25.49
CA GLN A 324 12.05 29.08 -24.29
C GLN A 324 11.71 29.89 -23.04
N TYR A 325 11.21 29.21 -22.02
CA TYR A 325 10.81 29.83 -20.75
C TYR A 325 11.38 29.04 -19.58
N ASP A 326 11.80 29.77 -18.56
CA ASP A 326 12.13 29.22 -17.27
C ASP A 326 10.90 29.22 -16.37
N LEU A 327 10.60 28.06 -15.80
CA LEU A 327 9.65 27.93 -14.70
C LEU A 327 10.38 28.22 -13.39
N VAL A 328 9.93 29.28 -12.72
CA VAL A 328 10.46 29.74 -11.44
C VAL A 328 9.38 29.60 -10.38
N MET A 329 9.68 28.92 -9.28
CA MET A 329 8.80 28.80 -8.13
C MET A 329 9.52 29.36 -6.91
N ASP A 330 8.89 30.29 -6.20
CA ASP A 330 9.44 30.96 -5.01
C ASP A 330 10.83 31.58 -5.19
N GLY A 331 11.11 32.04 -6.42
CA GLY A 331 12.38 32.66 -6.78
C GLY A 331 13.46 31.69 -7.27
N GLU A 332 13.24 30.38 -7.21
CA GLU A 332 14.16 29.38 -7.75
C GLU A 332 13.69 28.85 -9.10
N LYS A 333 14.62 28.75 -10.06
CA LYS A 333 14.39 28.07 -11.33
C LYS A 333 14.26 26.57 -11.09
N VAL A 334 13.08 26.01 -11.37
CA VAL A 334 12.79 24.58 -11.21
C VAL A 334 12.78 23.82 -12.54
N GLY A 335 12.68 24.50 -13.68
CA GLY A 335 12.75 23.87 -15.00
C GLY A 335 12.82 24.86 -16.16
N SER A 336 13.05 24.35 -17.36
CA SER A 336 12.98 25.10 -18.63
C SER A 336 12.12 24.33 -19.62
N TYR A 337 11.22 25.04 -20.29
CA TYR A 337 10.24 24.48 -21.22
C TYR A 337 10.02 25.43 -22.38
N ASP A 338 9.69 24.90 -23.55
CA ASP A 338 9.21 25.74 -24.65
C ASP A 338 7.72 26.09 -24.48
N ALA A 339 7.27 27.11 -25.23
CA ALA A 339 5.88 27.55 -25.24
C ALA A 339 4.89 26.44 -25.62
N ALA A 340 5.29 25.49 -26.48
CA ALA A 340 4.42 24.41 -26.93
C ALA A 340 4.22 23.36 -25.83
N GLN A 341 5.27 23.01 -25.09
CA GLN A 341 5.21 22.14 -23.91
C GLN A 341 4.32 22.76 -22.83
N LEU A 342 4.51 24.04 -22.52
CA LEU A 342 3.66 24.75 -21.56
C LEU A 342 2.20 24.85 -22.05
N SER A 343 1.98 25.10 -23.34
CA SER A 343 0.63 25.12 -23.92
C SER A 343 -0.03 23.74 -23.97
N ALA A 344 0.74 22.66 -24.06
CA ALA A 344 0.23 21.28 -23.99
C ALA A 344 -0.07 20.84 -22.56
N GLY A 345 0.67 21.40 -21.59
CA GLY A 345 0.59 21.07 -20.18
C GLY A 345 1.78 20.21 -19.73
N ILE A 346 2.44 20.64 -18.66
CA ILE A 346 3.52 19.90 -18.01
C ILE A 346 3.04 19.36 -16.66
N ASN A 347 3.52 18.19 -16.26
CA ASN A 347 3.19 17.60 -14.97
C ASN A 347 4.23 18.01 -13.91
N LEU A 348 3.86 18.93 -13.02
CA LEU A 348 4.74 19.41 -11.94
C LEU A 348 5.13 18.29 -10.96
N ALA A 349 4.30 17.26 -10.82
CA ALA A 349 4.57 16.09 -9.99
C ALA A 349 5.69 15.18 -10.53
N GLU A 350 6.21 15.43 -11.74
CA GLU A 350 7.42 14.81 -12.29
C GLU A 350 8.68 15.61 -11.99
N ASN A 351 8.53 16.86 -11.53
CA ASN A 351 9.64 17.75 -11.26
C ASN A 351 9.97 17.78 -9.77
N THR A 352 10.98 17.00 -9.38
CA THR A 352 11.43 16.88 -8.00
C THR A 352 11.99 18.18 -7.42
N ARG A 353 12.30 19.19 -8.25
CA ARG A 353 12.82 20.49 -7.78
C ARG A 353 11.73 21.47 -7.34
N THR A 354 10.46 21.15 -7.55
CA THR A 354 9.36 22.03 -7.10
C THR A 354 9.28 22.07 -5.57
N PRO A 355 8.94 23.22 -4.96
CA PRO A 355 8.77 23.31 -3.51
C PRO A 355 7.75 22.31 -2.94
N GLU A 356 6.62 22.10 -3.62
CA GLU A 356 5.58 21.14 -3.25
C GLU A 356 6.14 19.69 -3.23
N TYR A 357 6.96 19.31 -4.22
CA TYR A 357 7.59 17.99 -4.24
C TYR A 357 8.66 17.82 -3.16
N GLN A 358 9.44 18.87 -2.88
CA GLN A 358 10.42 18.86 -1.78
C GLN A 358 9.74 18.72 -0.42
N GLN A 359 8.58 19.37 -0.23
CA GLN A 359 7.74 19.18 0.95
C GLN A 359 7.22 17.75 1.04
N ALA A 360 6.77 17.17 -0.08
CA ALA A 360 6.34 15.78 -0.15
C ALA A 360 7.48 14.79 0.20
N ILE A 361 8.71 15.02 -0.29
CA ILE A 361 9.88 14.20 0.07
C ILE A 361 10.11 14.21 1.59
N GLN A 362 10.00 15.35 2.26
CA GLN A 362 10.14 15.41 3.73
C GLN A 362 9.12 14.52 4.43
N ILE A 363 7.88 14.50 3.95
CA ILE A 363 6.83 13.62 4.48
C ILE A 363 7.17 12.14 4.24
N ARG A 364 7.71 11.80 3.05
CA ARG A 364 8.16 10.44 2.73
C ARG A 364 9.24 9.97 3.71
N GLU A 365 10.27 10.78 3.96
CA GLU A 365 11.37 10.39 4.87
C GLU A 365 10.88 10.20 6.30
N LEU A 366 9.99 11.08 6.79
CA LEU A 366 9.36 10.89 8.11
C LEU A 366 8.52 9.61 8.17
N ASN A 367 7.79 9.28 7.10
CA ASN A 367 6.98 8.07 7.04
C ASN A 367 7.82 6.79 6.93
N GLU A 368 8.99 6.87 6.30
CA GLU A 368 9.96 5.78 6.23
C GLU A 368 10.59 5.51 7.60
N GLU A 369 11.06 6.55 8.30
CA GLU A 369 11.59 6.39 9.67
C GLU A 369 10.50 5.82 10.61
N ARG A 370 9.26 6.29 10.46
CA ARG A 370 8.10 5.74 11.20
C ARG A 370 7.90 4.25 10.91
N TRP A 371 8.02 3.83 9.66
CA TRP A 371 7.92 2.42 9.27
C TRP A 371 9.05 1.58 9.87
N ASP A 372 10.29 2.09 9.87
CA ASP A 372 11.45 1.41 10.46
C ASP A 372 11.28 1.17 11.97
N ILE A 373 10.74 2.14 12.70
CA ILE A 373 10.47 1.98 14.13
C ILE A 373 9.32 0.99 14.34
N GLU A 374 8.26 1.05 13.53
CA GLU A 374 7.14 0.10 13.60
C GLU A 374 7.60 -1.35 13.36
N ARG A 375 8.55 -1.56 12.44
CA ARG A 375 9.19 -2.85 12.16
C ARG A 375 9.90 -3.43 13.38
N ARG A 376 10.55 -2.62 14.23
CA ARG A 376 11.16 -3.08 15.50
C ARG A 376 10.12 -3.68 16.44
N ILE A 377 8.91 -3.11 16.46
CA ILE A 377 7.78 -3.63 17.24
C ILE A 377 7.24 -4.93 16.63
N ARG A 378 7.22 -5.04 15.29
CA ARG A 378 6.82 -6.30 14.63
C ARG A 378 7.81 -7.43 14.89
N MET A 379 9.12 -7.17 14.86
CA MET A 379 10.16 -8.11 15.25
C MET A 379 10.00 -8.60 16.70
N TYR A 380 9.67 -7.70 17.64
CA TYR A 380 9.31 -8.10 19.00
C TYR A 380 8.07 -9.00 19.02
N THR A 381 7.04 -8.65 18.26
CA THR A 381 5.79 -9.41 18.19
C THR A 381 6.01 -10.80 17.60
N TRP A 382 6.88 -10.94 16.59
CA TRP A 382 7.31 -12.23 16.05
C TRP A 382 7.95 -13.11 17.13
N MET A 383 8.89 -12.56 17.92
CA MET A 383 9.50 -13.28 19.04
C MET A 383 8.46 -13.77 20.07
N GLN A 384 7.43 -12.97 20.32
CA GLN A 384 6.37 -13.33 21.27
C GLN A 384 5.51 -14.48 20.77
N PHE A 385 4.97 -14.38 19.56
CA PHE A 385 3.99 -15.34 19.05
C PHE A 385 4.61 -16.56 18.39
N ASP A 386 5.69 -16.39 17.63
CA ASP A 386 6.27 -17.47 16.83
C ASP A 386 7.27 -18.31 17.65
N PHE A 387 7.94 -17.69 18.64
CA PHE A 387 8.95 -18.38 19.46
C PHE A 387 8.53 -18.61 20.92
N LEU A 388 8.20 -17.56 21.67
CA LEU A 388 8.00 -17.63 23.13
C LEU A 388 6.66 -18.25 23.54
N LYS A 389 5.61 -18.09 22.73
CA LYS A 389 4.28 -18.67 23.00
C LYS A 389 4.35 -20.18 23.18
N GLY A 390 5.00 -20.89 22.26
CA GLY A 390 5.14 -22.36 22.31
C GLY A 390 5.90 -22.88 23.54
N LYS A 391 6.58 -21.99 24.27
CA LYS A 391 7.34 -22.28 25.48
C LYS A 391 6.61 -21.86 26.77
N GLY A 392 5.39 -21.33 26.67
CA GLY A 392 4.66 -20.78 27.82
C GLY A 392 5.30 -19.49 28.38
N LEU A 393 6.01 -18.74 27.52
CA LEU A 393 6.73 -17.51 27.88
C LEU A 393 6.15 -16.26 27.21
N LEU A 394 4.96 -16.38 26.61
CA LEU A 394 4.28 -15.27 25.94
C LEU A 394 4.13 -14.06 26.88
N PHE A 395 4.67 -12.93 26.46
CA PHE A 395 4.70 -11.64 27.15
C PHE A 395 5.30 -11.64 28.56
N LYS A 396 6.03 -12.68 28.96
CA LYS A 396 6.70 -12.70 30.27
C LYS A 396 7.85 -11.69 30.33
N ASP A 397 8.59 -11.54 29.24
CA ASP A 397 9.69 -10.58 29.08
C ASP A 397 10.74 -10.60 30.22
N ASP A 398 10.82 -11.71 30.96
CA ASP A 398 11.68 -11.93 32.10
C ASP A 398 12.99 -12.63 31.69
N ASN A 399 13.83 -12.94 32.68
CA ASN A 399 15.13 -13.57 32.42
C ASN A 399 14.96 -14.97 31.82
N ALA A 400 13.91 -15.70 32.17
CA ALA A 400 13.63 -17.01 31.56
C ALA A 400 13.31 -16.89 30.07
N SER A 401 12.58 -15.85 29.65
CA SER A 401 12.39 -15.55 28.22
C SER A 401 13.72 -15.28 27.51
N MET A 402 14.60 -14.47 28.10
CA MET A 402 15.89 -14.16 27.49
C MET A 402 16.85 -15.35 27.47
N ASP A 403 16.86 -16.18 28.52
CA ASP A 403 17.63 -17.42 28.56
C ASP A 403 17.19 -18.37 27.43
N SER A 404 15.88 -18.48 27.19
CA SER A 404 15.35 -19.22 26.05
C SER A 404 15.80 -18.65 24.70
N VAL A 405 15.82 -17.33 24.55
CA VAL A 405 16.28 -16.66 23.31
C VAL A 405 17.78 -16.87 23.08
N ASN A 406 18.59 -16.80 24.15
CA ASN A 406 20.04 -17.03 24.09
C ASN A 406 20.38 -18.49 23.79
N ALA A 407 19.62 -19.44 24.34
CA ALA A 407 19.81 -20.87 24.09
C ALA A 407 19.35 -21.33 22.70
N SER A 408 18.57 -20.52 21.99
CA SER A 408 18.04 -20.87 20.67
C SER A 408 19.13 -20.91 19.60
N LYS A 409 19.13 -22.00 18.82
CA LYS A 409 19.95 -22.15 17.61
C LYS A 409 19.21 -21.78 16.33
N ASP A 410 17.95 -21.37 16.44
CA ASP A 410 17.13 -20.94 15.31
C ASP A 410 17.69 -19.63 14.71
N LEU A 411 17.82 -19.59 13.38
CA LEU A 411 18.41 -18.45 12.66
C LEU A 411 17.52 -17.20 12.71
N PHE A 412 16.20 -17.36 12.69
CA PHE A 412 15.26 -16.23 12.79
C PHE A 412 15.24 -15.67 14.21
N VAL A 413 15.29 -16.53 15.23
CA VAL A 413 15.47 -16.10 16.63
C VAL A 413 16.81 -15.37 16.79
N SER A 414 17.88 -15.89 16.18
CA SER A 414 19.20 -15.25 16.24
C SER A 414 19.21 -13.88 15.56
N GLY A 415 18.56 -13.74 14.40
CA GLY A 415 18.42 -12.46 13.70
C GLY A 415 17.58 -11.43 14.46
N ASN A 416 16.63 -11.87 15.28
CA ASN A 416 15.79 -11.00 16.11
C ASN A 416 16.32 -10.81 17.54
N ARG A 417 17.40 -11.51 17.93
CA ARG A 417 17.91 -11.55 19.32
C ARG A 417 18.26 -10.17 19.86
N ASP A 418 19.02 -9.39 19.11
CA ASP A 418 19.42 -8.03 19.52
C ASP A 418 18.17 -7.16 19.75
N ASN A 419 17.26 -7.14 18.78
CA ASN A 419 16.02 -6.39 18.91
C ASN A 419 15.20 -6.83 20.12
N TYR A 420 15.03 -8.13 20.35
CA TYR A 420 14.30 -8.65 21.51
C TYR A 420 14.94 -8.27 22.85
N SER A 421 16.28 -8.33 22.93
CA SER A 421 17.02 -7.99 24.16
C SER A 421 16.70 -6.58 24.68
N ARG A 422 16.41 -5.66 23.76
CA ARG A 422 15.98 -4.29 24.04
C ARG A 422 14.46 -4.21 24.18
N ALA A 423 13.73 -4.79 23.22
CA ALA A 423 12.29 -4.68 23.12
C ALA A 423 11.53 -5.42 24.24
N ARG A 424 12.15 -6.36 24.96
CA ARG A 424 11.53 -7.00 26.14
C ARG A 424 11.18 -5.98 27.24
N TYR A 425 11.86 -4.84 27.30
CA TYR A 425 11.52 -3.77 28.24
C TYR A 425 10.35 -2.95 27.71
N LYS A 426 9.21 -2.98 28.42
CA LYS A 426 8.00 -2.24 28.03
C LYS A 426 8.26 -0.74 27.88
N THR A 427 9.07 -0.14 28.75
CA THR A 427 9.41 1.29 28.70
C THR A 427 10.06 1.70 27.38
N LEU A 428 10.91 0.85 26.80
CA LEU A 428 11.51 1.12 25.48
C LEU A 428 10.47 1.00 24.36
N ARG A 429 9.57 0.02 24.44
CA ARG A 429 8.47 -0.09 23.46
C ARG A 429 7.53 1.10 23.52
N ASP A 430 7.25 1.60 24.71
CA ASP A 430 6.45 2.81 24.91
C ASP A 430 7.15 4.04 24.31
N ALA A 431 8.49 4.15 24.44
CA ALA A 431 9.27 5.21 23.80
C ALA A 431 9.24 5.11 22.26
N TRP A 432 9.44 3.92 21.69
CA TRP A 432 9.30 3.72 20.23
C TRP A 432 7.91 4.08 19.72
N GLN A 433 6.85 3.80 20.48
CA GLN A 433 5.51 4.24 20.11
C GLN A 433 5.38 5.77 20.13
N GLN A 434 5.96 6.45 21.12
CA GLN A 434 5.97 7.92 21.17
C GLN A 434 6.76 8.51 20.00
N GLU A 435 7.86 7.90 19.58
CA GLU A 435 8.61 8.31 18.38
C GLU A 435 7.74 8.19 17.12
N ILE A 436 7.03 7.06 16.94
CA ILE A 436 6.05 6.88 15.84
C ILE A 436 4.98 7.97 15.86
N ASP A 437 4.45 8.29 17.05
CA ASP A 437 3.40 9.30 17.22
C ASP A 437 3.93 10.70 16.86
N ILE A 438 5.13 11.07 17.31
CA ILE A 438 5.80 12.35 16.99
C ILE A 438 6.06 12.48 15.49
N LEU A 439 6.59 11.44 14.84
CA LEU A 439 6.82 11.43 13.39
C LEU A 439 5.50 11.60 12.63
N THR A 440 4.46 10.89 13.05
CA THR A 440 3.12 10.98 12.45
C THR A 440 2.51 12.38 12.66
N ASP A 441 2.65 12.96 13.85
CA ASP A 441 2.22 14.33 14.13
C ASP A 441 2.93 15.34 13.25
N LYS A 442 4.26 15.24 13.14
CA LYS A 442 5.05 16.12 12.28
C LYS A 442 4.65 16.00 10.81
N ILE A 443 4.38 14.78 10.31
CA ILE A 443 3.85 14.59 8.96
C ILE A 443 2.55 15.38 8.75
N TYR A 444 1.57 15.25 9.65
CA TYR A 444 0.28 15.94 9.52
C TYR A 444 0.35 17.45 9.81
N GLU A 445 1.41 17.91 10.48
CA GLU A 445 1.74 19.32 10.64
C GLU A 445 2.26 19.90 9.32
N ILE A 446 3.22 19.21 8.69
CA ILE A 446 3.92 19.72 7.49
C ILE A 446 3.27 19.31 6.17
N ASN A 447 2.17 18.54 6.16
CA ASN A 447 1.54 18.10 4.91
C ASN A 447 0.57 19.09 4.28
N LYS A 448 0.41 20.29 4.86
CA LYS A 448 -0.45 21.33 4.30
C LYS A 448 0.27 22.00 3.13
N PRO A 449 -0.25 21.96 1.89
CA PRO A 449 0.33 22.72 0.78
C PRO A 449 0.47 24.19 1.14
N GLN A 450 1.57 24.80 0.69
CA GLN A 450 1.87 26.20 0.97
C GLN A 450 1.47 27.08 -0.23
N LEU A 451 1.36 28.39 0.01
CA LEU A 451 1.13 29.33 -1.09
C LEU A 451 2.46 29.58 -1.81
N HIS A 452 2.53 29.19 -3.08
CA HIS A 452 3.71 29.37 -3.91
C HIS A 452 3.53 30.51 -4.92
N LYS A 453 4.61 31.23 -5.20
CA LYS A 453 4.68 32.19 -6.30
C LYS A 453 5.29 31.52 -7.52
N ILE A 454 4.52 31.42 -8.60
CA ILE A 454 4.97 30.87 -9.88
C ILE A 454 5.25 32.01 -10.85
N ALA A 455 6.35 31.93 -11.58
CA ALA A 455 6.66 32.77 -12.71
C ALA A 455 7.18 31.93 -13.89
N ILE A 456 6.71 32.26 -15.08
CA ILE A 456 7.17 31.73 -16.36
C ILE A 456 7.82 32.91 -17.09
N THR A 457 9.13 32.90 -17.16
CA THR A 457 9.93 34.02 -17.68
C THR A 457 10.69 33.57 -18.92
N ALA A 458 10.77 34.40 -19.96
CA ALA A 458 11.61 34.09 -21.12
C ALA A 458 13.03 33.72 -20.66
N ALA A 459 13.54 32.59 -21.13
CA ALA A 459 14.89 32.13 -20.83
C ALA A 459 15.91 33.13 -21.41
N ARG A 460 16.98 33.41 -20.66
CA ARG A 460 18.06 34.31 -21.09
C ARG A 460 19.07 33.62 -21.99
#